data_AF-A0A9D4S8M8-F1
#
_entry.id   AF-A0A9D4S8M8-F1
#
_cell.length_a   1.000
_cell.length_b   1.000
_cell.length_c   1.000
_cell.angle_alpha   90.00
_cell.angle_beta   90.00
_cell.angle_gamma   90.00
#
_symmetry.space_group_name_H-M   'P 1'
#
loop_
_entity.id
_entity.type
_entity.pdbx_description
1 polymer ?
#
loop_
_entity_poly.entity_id
_entity_poly.type
_entity_poly.pdbx_seq_one_letter_code
_entity_poly.pdbx_strand_id
1 'polypeptide(L)'
;MTLILTQFFTTIITTHSICLQVRVLSGGGGTCKCALHVGEEHQNRGGTLHGGLTCTLVDAVSTWALMATEEPVAGVSVDLSVS
;
A
#
# COMPACT_ATOMS: atom_id res chain seq x y z
N MET A 1 -9.32 8.79 19.04
CA MET A 1 -8.67 9.14 17.75
C MET A 1 -7.82 8.00 17.20
N THR A 2 -7.05 7.29 18.02
CA THR A 2 -6.21 6.15 17.59
C THR A 2 -6.98 4.96 17.03
N LEU A 3 -8.19 4.66 17.54
CA LEU A 3 -8.96 3.47 17.13
C LEU A 3 -9.65 3.59 15.76
N ILE A 4 -10.00 4.82 15.34
CA ILE A 4 -10.67 5.04 14.04
C ILE A 4 -9.67 4.87 12.89
N LEU A 5 -8.43 5.35 13.06
CA LEU A 5 -7.35 5.12 12.10
C LEU A 5 -7.06 3.62 11.94
N THR A 6 -6.88 2.87 13.03
CA THR A 6 -6.60 1.43 12.96
C THR A 6 -7.73 0.63 12.28
N GLN A 7 -8.99 0.98 12.55
CA GLN A 7 -10.14 0.28 11.99
C GLN A 7 -10.40 0.66 10.52
N PHE A 8 -10.16 1.92 10.12
CA PHE A 8 -10.25 2.34 8.71
C PHE A 8 -9.11 1.82 7.84
N PHE A 9 -7.89 1.74 8.37
CA PHE A 9 -6.80 1.02 7.70
C PHE A 9 -7.26 -0.39 7.36
N THR A 10 -7.90 -1.11 8.29
CA THR A 10 -8.30 -2.52 8.07
C THR A 10 -9.37 -2.70 6.98
N THR A 11 -10.29 -1.74 6.78
CA THR A 11 -11.41 -1.89 5.83
C THR A 11 -11.07 -1.54 4.37
N ILE A 12 -10.06 -0.70 4.10
CA ILE A 12 -9.60 -0.44 2.71
C ILE A 12 -8.58 -1.51 2.26
N ILE A 13 -7.89 -2.17 3.20
CA ILE A 13 -6.89 -3.22 2.92
C ILE A 13 -7.54 -4.50 2.33
N THR A 14 -8.86 -4.67 2.40
CA THR A 14 -9.54 -5.92 1.98
C THR A 14 -9.86 -6.03 0.49
N THR A 15 -9.53 -5.07 -0.38
CA THR A 15 -10.03 -5.12 -1.77
C THR A 15 -9.32 -6.08 -2.72
N HIS A 16 -8.17 -6.69 -2.42
CA HIS A 16 -7.68 -7.84 -3.20
C HIS A 16 -6.79 -8.78 -2.37
N SER A 17 -7.43 -9.72 -1.65
CA SER A 17 -6.84 -10.68 -0.70
C SER A 17 -5.76 -11.65 -1.23
N ILE A 18 -5.29 -11.49 -2.46
CA ILE A 18 -4.28 -12.38 -3.08
C ILE A 18 -2.96 -11.67 -3.39
N CYS A 19 -2.93 -10.35 -3.56
CA CYS A 19 -1.73 -9.66 -4.05
C CYS A 19 -0.90 -8.96 -2.98
N LEU A 20 -1.42 -8.68 -1.77
CA LEU A 20 -0.72 -7.77 -0.86
C LEU A 20 -0.80 -8.26 0.58
N GLN A 21 0.03 -9.24 0.92
CA GLN A 21 0.43 -9.51 2.31
C GLN A 21 1.34 -8.38 2.86
N VAL A 22 0.95 -7.13 2.61
CA VAL A 22 1.70 -5.95 2.98
C VAL A 22 1.32 -5.57 4.40
N ARG A 23 2.33 -5.47 5.26
CA ARG A 23 2.17 -5.00 6.63
C ARG A 23 2.52 -3.52 6.72
N VAL A 24 1.56 -2.71 7.13
CA VAL A 24 1.82 -1.31 7.51
C VAL A 24 2.64 -1.31 8.81
N LEU A 25 3.80 -0.64 8.80
CA LEU A 25 4.70 -0.52 9.95
C LEU A 25 4.46 0.78 10.72
N SER A 26 4.19 1.88 10.01
CA SER A 26 3.90 3.19 10.60
C SER A 26 3.24 4.11 9.58
N GLY A 27 2.45 5.07 10.05
CA GLY A 27 1.93 6.16 9.22
C GLY A 27 1.73 7.44 10.02
N GLY A 28 1.83 8.59 9.36
CA GLY A 28 1.61 9.92 9.93
C GLY A 28 2.37 11.01 9.18
N GLY A 29 1.92 12.27 9.30
CA GLY A 29 2.55 13.41 8.65
C GLY A 29 2.62 13.28 7.12
N GLY A 30 1.64 12.63 6.50
CA GLY A 30 1.64 12.37 5.06
C GLY A 30 2.59 11.26 4.60
N THR A 31 3.03 10.39 5.51
CA THR A 31 3.91 9.26 5.21
C THR A 31 3.28 7.93 5.59
N CYS A 32 3.59 6.87 4.84
CA CYS A 32 3.21 5.50 5.13
C CYS A 32 4.42 4.58 4.89
N LYS A 33 4.81 3.80 5.91
CA LYS A 33 5.86 2.78 5.79
C LYS A 33 5.22 1.41 5.83
N CYS A 34 5.58 0.58 4.85
CA CYS A 34 5.05 -0.76 4.70
C CYS A 34 6.19 -1.76 4.49
N ALA A 35 5.92 -3.04 4.79
CA ALA A 35 6.81 -4.15 4.50
C ALA A 35 6.05 -5.28 3.81
N LEU A 36 6.67 -5.89 2.82
CA LEU A 36 6.20 -7.09 2.12
C LEU A 36 7.30 -8.13 2.14
N HIS A 37 6.95 -9.38 2.46
CA HIS A 37 7.83 -10.51 2.21
C HIS A 37 7.64 -11.00 0.78
N VAL A 38 8.71 -11.05 -0.02
CA VAL A 38 8.63 -11.48 -1.43
C VAL A 38 8.73 -13.00 -1.52
N GLY A 39 7.59 -13.68 -1.43
CA GLY A 39 7.43 -15.10 -1.76
C GLY A 39 7.37 -15.38 -3.26
N GLU A 40 7.33 -16.66 -3.63
CA GLU A 40 7.27 -17.12 -5.04
C GLU A 40 6.04 -16.58 -5.77
N GLU A 41 4.92 -16.41 -5.06
CA GLU A 41 3.66 -15.86 -5.58
C GLU A 41 3.76 -14.38 -6.00
N HIS A 42 4.77 -13.67 -5.50
CA HIS A 42 5.01 -12.25 -5.79
C HIS A 42 6.05 -12.04 -6.90
N GLN A 43 6.71 -13.12 -7.35
CA GLN A 43 7.83 -13.02 -8.26
C GLN A 43 7.41 -13.00 -9.74
N ASN A 44 8.24 -12.37 -10.56
CA ASN A 44 8.21 -12.55 -12.01
C ASN A 44 9.02 -13.79 -12.42
N ARG A 45 9.05 -14.09 -13.72
CA ARG A 45 9.82 -15.24 -14.28
C ARG A 45 11.33 -15.18 -14.00
N GLY A 46 11.86 -14.01 -13.67
CA GLY A 46 13.26 -13.80 -13.26
C GLY A 46 13.52 -13.98 -11.77
N GLY A 47 12.52 -14.37 -10.97
CA GLY A 47 12.67 -14.62 -9.53
C GLY A 47 12.74 -13.37 -8.66
N THR A 48 12.41 -12.19 -9.21
CA THR A 48 12.36 -10.91 -8.47
C THR A 48 10.93 -10.42 -8.35
N LEU A 49 10.66 -9.43 -7.51
CA LEU A 49 9.32 -8.85 -7.36
C LEU A 49 8.73 -8.45 -8.72
N HIS A 50 7.51 -8.88 -9.01
CA HIS A 50 6.86 -8.59 -10.28
C HIS A 50 6.62 -7.08 -10.42
N GLY A 51 7.04 -6.48 -11.55
CA GLY A 51 6.90 -5.03 -11.77
C GLY A 51 5.44 -4.55 -11.65
N GLY A 52 4.48 -5.34 -12.16
CA GLY A 52 3.05 -5.06 -11.96
C GLY A 52 2.63 -5.03 -10.48
N LEU A 53 3.19 -5.89 -9.63
CA LEU A 53 2.93 -5.86 -8.19
C LEU A 53 3.59 -4.66 -7.52
N THR A 54 4.79 -4.26 -7.96
CA THR A 54 5.41 -2.99 -7.57
C THR A 54 4.52 -1.80 -7.89
N CYS A 55 3.91 -1.74 -9.07
CA CYS A 55 2.98 -0.67 -9.43
C CYS A 55 1.77 -0.64 -8.49
N THR A 56 1.17 -1.80 -8.19
CA THR A 56 0.05 -1.88 -7.25
C THR A 56 0.45 -1.45 -5.84
N LEU A 57 1.66 -1.81 -5.38
CA LEU A 57 2.19 -1.36 -4.09
C LEU A 57 2.30 0.16 -4.04
N VAL A 58 2.86 0.78 -5.07
CA VAL A 58 3.03 2.25 -5.13
C VAL A 58 1.66 2.95 -5.16
N ASP A 59 0.70 2.44 -5.93
CA ASP A 59 -0.67 2.95 -6.01
C ASP A 59 -1.38 2.94 -4.65
N ALA A 60 -1.37 1.79 -3.98
CA ALA A 60 -2.02 1.65 -2.68
C ALA A 60 -1.32 2.45 -1.58
N VAL A 61 0.02 2.35 -1.48
CA VAL A 61 0.78 3.00 -0.40
C VAL A 61 0.77 4.53 -0.52
N SER A 62 0.75 5.07 -1.74
CA SER A 62 0.64 6.52 -1.94
C SER A 62 -0.73 7.06 -1.48
N THR A 63 -1.81 6.33 -1.77
CA THR A 63 -3.14 6.65 -1.22
C THR A 63 -3.14 6.58 0.30
N TRP A 64 -2.52 5.57 0.90
CA TRP A 64 -2.41 5.45 2.36
C TRP A 64 -1.57 6.58 2.99
N ALA A 65 -0.56 7.08 2.29
CA ALA A 65 0.23 8.22 2.73
C ALA A 65 -0.62 9.51 2.77
N LEU A 66 -1.46 9.75 1.75
CA LEU A 66 -2.43 10.87 1.77
C LEU A 66 -3.43 10.76 2.91
N MET A 67 -3.91 9.55 3.19
CA MET A 67 -4.79 9.25 4.31
C MET A 67 -4.10 9.37 5.68
N ALA A 68 -2.77 9.48 5.72
CA ALA A 68 -1.99 9.67 6.94
C ALA A 68 -1.62 11.15 7.19
N THR A 69 -2.25 12.08 6.48
CA THR A 69 -2.15 13.53 6.73
C THR A 69 -3.14 13.99 7.81
N GLU A 70 -3.01 15.25 8.26
CA GLU A 70 -3.95 15.87 9.20
C GLU A 70 -5.36 16.05 8.60
N GLU A 71 -5.46 16.11 7.27
CA GLU A 71 -6.71 16.20 6.51
C GLU A 71 -6.87 14.92 5.65
N PRO A 72 -7.25 13.79 6.25
CA PRO A 72 -7.19 12.49 5.60
C PRO A 72 -8.24 12.35 4.49
N VAL A 73 -7.77 12.43 3.24
CA VAL A 73 -8.59 12.21 2.04
C VAL A 73 -7.90 11.18 1.16
N ALA A 74 -8.65 10.16 0.73
CA ALA A 74 -8.14 9.18 -0.22
C ALA A 74 -7.96 9.82 -1.60
N GLY A 75 -6.82 9.56 -2.23
CA GLY A 75 -6.54 9.94 -3.60
C GLY A 75 -6.91 8.84 -4.60
N VAL A 76 -6.93 9.21 -5.88
CA VAL A 76 -6.92 8.28 -7.02
C VAL A 76 -5.71 8.63 -7.87
N SER A 77 -4.88 7.63 -8.18
CA SER A 77 -3.71 7.84 -9.04
C SER A 77 -4.15 8.22 -10.45
N VAL A 78 -3.66 9.36 -10.94
CA VAL A 78 -3.92 9.85 -12.30
C VAL A 78 -2.83 9.37 -13.27
N ASP A 79 -1.60 9.26 -12.78
CA ASP A 79 -0.42 8.78 -13.50
C ASP A 79 0.49 8.03 -12.53
N LEU A 80 1.12 6.96 -13.02
CA LEU A 80 2.12 6.18 -12.28
C LEU A 80 3.29 5.87 -13.22
N SER A 81 4.45 6.44 -12.91
CA SER A 81 5.71 6.14 -13.59
C SER A 81 6.56 5.25 -12.70
N VAL A 82 6.87 4.05 -13.17
CA VAL A 82 7.66 3.03 -12.46
C VAL A 82 8.69 2.45 -13.42
N SER A 83 9.94 2.32 -12.99
CA SER A 83 11.08 1.87 -13.79
C SER A 83 11.88 0.78 -13.10
#